data_AF-A0A3N5VUT2-F1
#
_entry.id   AF-A0A3N5VUT2-F1
#
_cell.length_a   1.000
_cell.length_b   1.000
_cell.length_c   1.000
_cell.angle_alpha   90.00
_cell.angle_beta   90.00
_cell.angle_gamma   90.00
#
_symmetry.space_group_name_H-M   'P 1'
#
loop_
_entity.id
_entity.type
_entity.pdbx_description
1 polymer ?
#
loop_
_entity_poly.entity_id
_entity_poly.type
_entity_poly.pdbx_seq_one_letter_code
_entity_poly.pdbx_strand_id
1 'polypeptide(L)' 'MPDVDADRKFKQDVLRMAGPEVQTCIQCGTCSASCPTAHLMNPSIRKLIKYCLEGRKEEALKNDTIWLCTSCLLCT' A
#
# COMPACT_ATOMS: atom_id res chain seq x y z
N MET A 1 -15.87 6.66 14.76
CA MET A 1 -16.16 5.65 13.73
C MET A 1 -15.51 6.12 12.44
N PRO A 2 -14.78 5.27 11.71
CA PRO A 2 -14.23 5.66 10.42
C PRO A 2 -15.38 5.97 9.44
N ASP A 3 -15.18 7.00 8.62
CA ASP A 3 -16.15 7.50 7.65
C ASP A 3 -16.21 6.54 6.46
N VAL A 4 -17.23 5.67 6.45
CA VAL A 4 -17.36 4.55 5.49
C VAL A 4 -17.41 5.03 4.04
N ASP A 5 -17.94 6.23 3.78
CA ASP A 5 -18.00 6.80 2.43
C ASP A 5 -16.65 7.35 1.95
N ALA A 6 -15.87 8.00 2.82
CA ALA A 6 -14.52 8.45 2.50
C ALA A 6 -13.56 7.28 2.22
N ASP A 7 -13.66 6.19 2.99
CA ASP A 7 -12.83 5.00 2.82
C ASP A 7 -13.16 4.25 1.52
N ARG A 8 -14.44 4.20 1.13
CA ARG A 8 -14.87 3.61 -0.14
C ARG A 8 -14.35 4.41 -1.33
N LYS A 9 -14.40 5.75 -1.25
CA LYS A 9 -13.87 6.63 -2.31
C LYS A 9 -12.35 6.49 -2.45
N PHE A 10 -11.62 6.42 -1.32
CA PHE A 10 -10.18 6.21 -1.32
C PHE A 10 -9.78 4.90 -2.01
N LYS A 11 -10.42 3.78 -1.67
CA LYS A 11 -10.16 2.50 -2.33
C LYS A 11 -10.38 2.57 -3.85
N GLN A 12 -11.47 3.21 -4.29
CA GLN A 12 -11.75 3.38 -5.72
C GLN A 12 -10.68 4.21 -6.42
N ASP A 13 -10.23 5.30 -5.80
CA ASP A 13 -9.15 6.13 -6.34
C ASP A 13 -7.83 5.36 -6.46
N VAL A 14 -7.47 4.57 -5.44
CA VAL A 14 -6.27 3.72 -5.51
C VAL A 14 -6.37 2.71 -6.65
N LEU A 15 -7.49 1.98 -6.76
CA LEU A 15 -7.68 1.00 -7.83
C LEU A 15 -7.63 1.62 -9.23
N ARG A 16 -8.15 2.85 -9.37
CA ARG A 16 -8.10 3.60 -10.63
C ARG A 16 -6.67 3.98 -11.02
N MET A 17 -5.80 4.28 -10.04
CA MET A 17 -4.41 4.70 -10.28
C MET A 17 -3.43 3.52 -10.40
N ALA A 18 -3.62 2.48 -9.58
CA ALA A 18 -2.69 1.36 -9.47
C ALA A 18 -2.94 0.23 -10.50
N GLY A 19 -4.08 0.26 -11.19
CA GLY A 19 -4.47 -0.79 -12.12
C GLY A 19 -5.16 -1.98 -11.45
N PRO A 20 -5.80 -2.87 -12.23
CA PRO A 20 -6.54 -4.03 -11.70
C PRO A 20 -5.62 -5.08 -11.04
N GLU A 21 -4.37 -5.18 -11.47
CA GLU A 21 -3.37 -6.13 -10.98
C GLU A 21 -3.12 -6.04 -9.47
N VAL A 22 -3.26 -4.87 -8.85
CA VAL A 22 -3.08 -4.72 -7.40
C VAL A 22 -4.07 -5.57 -6.59
N GLN A 23 -5.23 -5.91 -7.15
CA GLN A 23 -6.23 -6.78 -6.52
C GLN A 23 -5.83 -8.25 -6.49
N THR A 24 -4.82 -8.64 -7.27
CA THR A 24 -4.25 -10.01 -7.25
C THR A 24 -3.30 -10.24 -6.08
N CYS A 25 -2.97 -9.19 -5.31
CA CYS A 25 -2.04 -9.28 -4.19
C CYS A 25 -2.53 -10.27 -3.12
N ILE A 26 -1.86 -11.42 -3.02
CA ILE A 26 -2.15 -12.47 -2.01
C ILE A 26 -1.42 -12.26 -0.68
N GLN A 27 -0.80 -11.09 -0.46
CA GLN A 27 -0.06 -10.79 0.77
C GLN A 27 1.13 -11.73 1.06
N CYS A 28 1.82 -12.23 0.02
CA CYS A 28 2.99 -13.11 0.16
C CYS A 28 4.21 -12.42 0.81
N GLY A 29 4.38 -11.12 0.60
CA GLY A 29 5.45 -10.32 1.21
C GLY A 29 6.77 -10.25 0.43
N THR A 30 6.85 -10.80 -0.79
CA THR A 30 8.03 -10.69 -1.66
C THR A 30 8.50 -9.24 -1.82
N CYS A 31 7.56 -8.30 -1.96
CA CYS A 31 7.87 -6.88 -2.07
C CYS A 31 8.60 -6.30 -0.85
N SER A 32 8.26 -6.77 0.36
CA SER A 32 8.94 -6.32 1.59
C SER A 32 10.31 -6.98 1.76
N ALA A 33 10.52 -8.15 1.17
CA ALA A 33 11.80 -8.85 1.20
C ALA A 33 12.79 -8.31 0.15
N SER A 34 12.32 -7.92 -1.03
CA SER A 34 13.19 -7.40 -2.10
C SER A 34 13.53 -5.91 -1.98
N CYS A 35 12.83 -5.16 -1.13
CA CYS A 35 13.02 -3.72 -1.01
C CYS A 35 14.31 -3.36 -0.24
N PRO A 36 15.21 -2.54 -0.81
CA PRO A 36 16.46 -2.14 -0.15
C PRO A 36 16.24 -1.25 1.07
N THR A 37 15.16 -0.46 1.07
CA THR A 37 14.79 0.46 2.16
C THR A 37 13.78 -0.16 3.13
N ALA A 38 13.48 -1.46 3.03
CA ALA A 38 12.47 -2.14 3.85
C ALA A 38 12.71 -1.99 5.36
N HIS A 39 13.98 -1.94 5.78
CA HIS A 39 14.37 -1.80 7.18
C HIS A 39 14.02 -0.43 7.79
N LEU A 40 13.76 0.59 6.95
CA LEU A 40 13.33 1.93 7.36
C LEU A 40 11.80 2.08 7.34
N MET A 41 11.08 1.13 6.77
CA MET A 41 9.64 1.23 6.51
C MET A 41 8.80 0.71 7.67
N ASN A 42 7.88 1.54 8.17
CA ASN A 42 6.84 1.14 9.10
C ASN A 42 5.53 1.86 8.77
N PRO A 43 4.52 1.18 8.20
CA PRO A 43 4.37 -0.27 8.02
C PRO A 43 5.22 -0.85 6.88
N SER A 44 5.36 -2.17 6.78
CA SER A 44 6.01 -2.77 5.61
C SER A 44 5.19 -2.55 4.32
N ILE A 45 5.81 -2.64 3.15
CA ILE A 45 5.15 -2.47 1.83
C ILE A 45 3.93 -3.38 1.70
N ARG A 46 4.06 -4.64 2.16
CA ARG A 46 2.95 -5.60 2.17
C ARG A 46 1.74 -5.07 2.94
N LYS A 47 1.97 -4.55 4.15
CA LYS A 47 0.92 -3.99 5.01
C LYS A 47 0.35 -2.70 4.42
N LEU A 48 1.18 -1.86 3.81
CA LEU A 48 0.74 -0.67 3.10
C LEU A 48 -0.25 -1.01 1.98
N ILE A 49 0.09 -1.99 1.12
CA ILE A 49 -0.81 -2.47 0.06
C ILE A 49 -2.11 -3.01 0.66
N LYS A 50 -2.04 -3.71 1.80
CA LYS A 50 -3.24 -4.19 2.50
C LYS A 50 -4.14 -3.04 2.93
N TYR A 51 -3.59 -1.98 3.52
CA TYR A 51 -4.37 -0.80 3.92
C TYR A 51 -5.05 -0.13 2.73
N CYS A 52 -4.35 -0.02 1.61
CA CYS A 52 -4.93 0.48 0.36
C CYS A 52 -6.12 -0.37 -0.13
N LEU A 53 -5.98 -1.70 -0.16
CA LEU A 53 -7.02 -2.62 -0.62
C LEU A 53 -8.21 -2.71 0.35
N GLU A 54 -7.98 -2.49 1.64
CA GLU A 54 -9.00 -2.41 2.69
C GLU A 54 -9.71 -1.04 2.72
N GLY A 55 -9.20 -0.04 1.99
CA GLY A 55 -9.74 1.33 2.02
C GLY A 55 -9.37 2.11 3.29
N ARG A 56 -8.40 1.64 4.07
CA ARG A 56 -7.95 2.25 5.33
C ARG A 56 -7.04 3.45 5.05
N LYS A 57 -7.67 4.57 4.71
CA LYS A 57 -6.99 5.77 4.22
C LYS A 57 -5.97 6.33 5.20
N GLU A 58 -6.35 6.49 6.46
CA GLU A 58 -5.47 7.05 7.50
C GLU A 58 -4.23 6.18 7.67
N GLU A 59 -4.38 4.86 7.82
CA GLU A 59 -3.23 3.96 7.99
C GLU A 59 -2.37 3.86 6.73
N ALA A 60 -2.97 3.98 5.54
CA ALA A 60 -2.24 3.97 4.27
C ALA A 60 -1.41 5.25 4.06
N LEU A 61 -1.92 6.41 4.47
CA LEU A 61 -1.29 7.71 4.18
C LEU A 61 -0.48 8.28 5.36
N LYS A 62 -0.82 7.92 6.60
CA LYS A 62 -0.19 8.46 7.82
C LYS A 62 1.00 7.59 8.25
N ASN A 63 1.96 7.43 7.35
CA ASN A 63 3.20 6.72 7.61
C ASN A 63 4.33 7.22 6.69
N ASP A 64 5.58 6.94 7.06
CA ASP A 64 6.74 7.36 6.27
C ASP A 64 7.05 6.38 5.13
N THR A 65 6.50 5.16 5.16
CA THR A 65 6.76 4.12 4.15
C THR A 65 6.48 4.58 2.73
N ILE A 66 5.42 5.38 2.52
CA ILE A 66 5.08 5.91 1.19
C ILE A 66 6.18 6.80 0.61
N TRP A 67 6.97 7.46 1.45
CA TRP A 67 8.04 8.38 1.05
C TRP A 67 9.39 7.68 0.92
N LEU A 68 9.51 6.45 1.41
CA LEU A 68 10.75 5.66 1.39
C LEU A 68 10.90 4.79 0.13
N CYS A 69 9.87 4.75 -0.73
CA CYS A 69 9.93 4.06 -2.01
C CYS A 69 10.88 4.81 -2.96
N THR A 70 11.92 4.12 -3.44
CA THR A 70 12.90 4.67 -4.38
C THR A 70 12.56 4.40 -5.84
N SER A 71 11.38 3.82 -6.13
CA SER A 71 10.95 3.41 -7.48
C SER A 71 11.99 2.55 -8.21
N CYS A 72 12.70 1.69 -7.48
CA CYS A 72 13.77 0.83 -8.01
C CYS A 72 13.27 -0.40 -8.80
N LEU A 73 11.95 -0.66 -8.82
CA LEU A 73 11.30 -1.73 -9.58
C LEU A 73 11.69 -3.18 -9.19
N LEU A 74 12.28 -3.41 -8.01
CA LEU A 74 12.56 -4.76 -7.51
C LEU A 74 11.32 -5.54 -7.03
N CYS A 75 10.17 -4.87 -6.90
CA CYS A 75 8.95 -5.43 -6.32
C CYS A 75 7.69 -5.15 -7.15
N THR A 76 7.83 -5.00 -8.46
CA THR A 76 6.74 -4.75 -9.43
C THR A 76 5.64 -5.79 -9.37
#